data_AF-A0A9P0SHH7-F1
#
_entry.id   AF-A0A9P0SHH7-F1
#
_cell.length_a   1.000
_cell.length_b   1.000
_cell.length_c   1.000
_cell.angle_alpha   90.00
_cell.angle_beta   90.00
_cell.angle_gamma   90.00
#
_symmetry.space_group_name_H-M   'P 1'
#
loop_
_entity.id
_entity.type
_entity.pdbx_description
1 polymer ?
#
loop_
_entity_poly.entity_id
_entity_poly.type
_entity_poly.pdbx_seq_one_letter_code
_entity_poly.pdbx_strand_id
1 'polypeptide(L)'
;MESTVKESDGRCACEIGPSLAVLNDVHKAYEEKMDLINRTAGSQKLQKQVQLLQSWVGDLVAQNTLLARTVEELEIELTSRVLSERRKFSEMVSELRVEVTSLRRRLARKDSDLRGLLEVLRRLREFDYRALDSIHFNEVTQSDIFGPVTCFFQKDKSKNVISEEVNELKINIDSLQRDNLNKERDVSRKDAAVTVEICCSANKECGDVEPVKEGSARDEEVQYQERIQHMESSGQNVRALREVNVSLSEEVQALHRVCAALDEQCRVSALRAQFKDEIIREMRRQLKWAKAKLKESDHKSNTEATSSQSYGSVRRSNGRERDLPDLDMNPDWICQNRIYDGSGDVVSYGRD
;
A
#
# COMPACT_ATOMS: atom_id res chain seq x y z
N MET A 1 -30.32 -18.02 8.75
CA MET A 1 -29.10 -18.27 9.54
C MET A 1 -28.46 -16.92 9.77
N GLU A 2 -28.65 -16.41 10.98
CA GLU A 2 -28.34 -15.06 11.41
C GLU A 2 -26.93 -15.10 12.01
N SER A 3 -25.92 -14.71 11.23
CA SER A 3 -24.53 -14.66 11.69
C SER A 3 -24.30 -13.34 12.40
N THR A 4 -24.36 -13.40 13.73
CA THR A 4 -23.94 -12.33 14.63
C THR A 4 -22.42 -12.13 14.49
N VAL A 5 -22.03 -11.02 13.87
CA VAL A 5 -20.66 -10.50 13.92
C VAL A 5 -20.43 -10.00 15.34
N LYS A 6 -19.66 -10.74 16.13
CA LYS A 6 -19.16 -10.27 17.41
C LYS A 6 -18.09 -9.21 17.13
N GLU A 7 -18.41 -7.97 17.45
CA GLU A 7 -17.41 -6.91 17.65
C GLU A 7 -16.38 -7.41 18.66
N SER A 8 -15.12 -7.54 18.22
CA SER A 8 -14.01 -7.74 19.15
C SER A 8 -13.74 -6.41 19.83
N ASP A 9 -14.08 -6.33 21.12
CA ASP A 9 -13.66 -5.26 22.03
C ASP A 9 -12.21 -4.86 21.73
N GLY A 10 -12.00 -3.57 21.44
CA GLY A 10 -10.71 -2.94 21.13
C GLY A 10 -9.75 -2.89 22.33
N ARG A 11 -9.59 -4.01 23.04
CA ARG A 11 -8.64 -4.17 24.13
C ARG A 11 -7.30 -4.56 23.51
N CYS A 12 -6.34 -3.63 23.56
CA CYS A 12 -4.95 -3.84 23.17
C CYS A 12 -4.45 -5.14 23.81
N ALA A 13 -3.88 -6.07 23.04
CA ALA A 13 -3.29 -7.34 23.53
C ALA A 13 -2.02 -7.14 24.41
N CYS A 14 -1.89 -5.95 24.98
CA CYS A 14 -0.73 -5.33 25.57
C CYS A 14 -0.79 -5.38 27.10
N GLU A 15 -1.96 -5.68 27.68
CA GLU A 15 -2.21 -5.56 29.12
C GLU A 15 -1.38 -6.55 29.97
N ILE A 16 -0.92 -7.68 29.41
CA ILE A 16 -0.10 -8.68 30.11
C ILE A 16 0.87 -9.38 29.13
N GLY A 17 1.67 -8.60 28.42
CA GLY A 17 2.71 -9.16 27.55
C GLY A 17 3.89 -9.73 28.35
N PRO A 18 4.61 -10.75 27.86
CA PRO A 18 5.81 -11.31 28.51
C PRO A 18 6.85 -10.23 28.88
N SER A 19 6.93 -9.14 28.11
CA SER A 19 7.80 -8.00 28.35
C SER A 19 7.50 -7.27 29.67
N LEU A 20 6.23 -7.23 30.08
CA LEU A 20 5.78 -6.59 31.31
C LEU A 20 6.12 -7.45 32.54
N ALA A 21 6.13 -8.78 32.38
CA ALA A 21 6.61 -9.71 33.40
C ALA A 21 8.11 -9.53 33.68
N VAL A 22 8.93 -9.41 32.64
CA VAL A 22 10.38 -9.17 32.78
C VAL A 22 10.66 -7.85 33.52
N LEU A 23 9.88 -6.80 33.25
CA LEU A 23 10.03 -5.51 33.94
C LEU A 23 9.70 -5.61 35.43
N ASN A 24 8.66 -6.37 35.78
CA ASN A 24 8.33 -6.66 37.17
C ASN A 24 9.42 -7.47 37.87
N ASP A 25 10.05 -8.43 37.17
CA ASP A 25 11.16 -9.22 37.72
C ASP A 25 12.40 -8.36 37.98
N VAL A 26 12.74 -7.45 37.06
CA VAL A 26 13.84 -6.49 37.24
C VAL A 26 13.56 -5.55 38.41
N HIS A 27 12.34 -5.02 38.51
CA HIS A 27 11.93 -4.16 39.62
C HIS A 27 12.07 -4.89 40.96
N LYS A 28 11.52 -6.11 41.05
CA LYS A 28 11.61 -6.96 42.24
C LYS A 28 13.07 -7.26 42.62
N ALA A 29 13.95 -7.53 41.66
CA ALA A 29 15.36 -7.78 41.93
C ALA A 29 16.07 -6.56 42.55
N TYR A 30 15.70 -5.33 42.15
CA TYR A 30 16.22 -4.11 42.76
C TYR A 30 15.63 -3.84 44.16
N GLU A 31 14.35 -4.13 44.38
CA GLU A 31 13.72 -4.10 45.71
C GLU A 31 14.41 -5.07 46.67
N GLU A 32 14.64 -6.32 46.25
CA GLU A 32 15.32 -7.35 47.04
C GLU A 32 16.76 -6.93 47.40
N LYS A 33 17.50 -6.34 46.46
CA LYS A 33 18.83 -5.78 46.71
C LYS A 33 18.79 -4.61 47.71
N MET A 34 17.81 -3.73 47.57
CA MET A 34 17.63 -2.59 48.49
C MET A 34 17.34 -3.07 49.92
N ASP A 35 16.49 -4.08 50.04
CA ASP A 35 16.15 -4.75 51.29
C ASP A 35 17.36 -5.40 51.95
N LEU A 36 18.20 -6.08 51.17
CA LEU A 36 19.43 -6.68 51.67
C LEU A 36 20.39 -5.62 52.23
N ILE A 37 20.56 -4.50 51.52
CA ILE A 37 21.36 -3.36 51.98
C ILE A 37 20.78 -2.77 53.27
N ASN A 38 19.46 -2.64 53.34
CA ASN A 38 18.76 -2.12 54.52
C ASN A 38 19.04 -2.91 55.79
N ARG A 39 19.18 -4.25 55.66
CA ARG A 39 19.41 -5.19 56.76
C ARG A 39 20.89 -5.32 57.14
N THR A 40 21.82 -5.17 56.19
CA THR A 40 23.23 -5.58 56.38
C THR A 40 24.26 -4.44 56.43
N ALA A 41 23.95 -3.25 55.92
CA ALA A 41 25.01 -2.32 55.52
C ALA A 41 25.57 -1.39 56.62
N GLY A 42 25.12 -1.48 57.87
CA GLY A 42 25.71 -0.76 59.01
C GLY A 42 25.99 0.73 58.75
N SER A 43 27.23 1.18 58.99
CA SER A 43 27.67 2.56 58.76
C SER A 43 27.80 2.98 57.29
N GLN A 44 27.89 2.01 56.36
CA GLN A 44 28.00 2.27 54.90
C GLN A 44 26.66 2.18 54.16
N LYS A 45 25.55 2.08 54.89
CA LYS A 45 24.21 1.87 54.33
C LYS A 45 23.86 2.89 53.24
N LEU A 46 23.99 4.18 53.55
CA LEU A 46 23.64 5.25 52.61
C LEU A 46 24.49 5.18 51.33
N GLN A 47 25.79 4.91 51.46
CA GLN A 47 26.69 4.82 50.31
C GLN A 47 26.30 3.67 49.37
N LYS A 48 25.99 2.49 49.94
CA LYS A 48 25.55 1.33 49.14
C LYS A 48 24.18 1.55 48.49
N GLN A 49 23.26 2.23 49.18
CA GLN A 49 21.97 2.60 48.59
C GLN A 49 22.12 3.56 47.40
N VAL A 50 22.97 4.59 47.55
CA VAL A 50 23.25 5.53 46.46
C VAL A 50 23.88 4.81 45.26
N GLN A 51 24.83 3.90 45.49
CA GLN A 51 25.41 3.09 44.40
C GLN A 51 24.38 2.21 43.70
N LEU A 52 23.47 1.57 44.46
CA LEU A 52 22.40 0.76 43.86
C LEU A 52 21.44 1.62 43.04
N LEU A 53 21.03 2.78 43.53
CA LEU A 53 20.18 3.72 42.79
C LEU A 53 20.89 4.26 41.55
N GLN A 54 22.19 4.57 41.63
CA GLN A 54 22.98 4.98 40.46
C GLN A 54 23.04 3.87 39.40
N SER A 55 23.21 2.61 39.81
CA SER A 55 23.15 1.46 38.90
C SER A 55 21.79 1.33 38.24
N TRP A 56 20.71 1.45 39.03
CA TRP A 56 19.35 1.37 38.50
C TRP A 56 19.05 2.50 37.50
N VAL A 57 19.44 3.74 37.82
CA VAL A 57 19.33 4.88 36.90
C VAL A 57 20.17 4.66 35.64
N GLY A 58 21.36 4.09 35.75
CA GLY A 58 22.21 3.73 34.61
C GLY A 58 21.54 2.72 33.67
N ASP A 59 20.97 1.65 34.22
CA ASP A 59 20.25 0.64 33.44
C ASP A 59 19.00 1.23 32.75
N LEU A 60 18.25 2.09 33.46
CA LEU A 60 17.09 2.80 32.90
C LEU A 60 17.49 3.71 31.74
N VAL A 61 18.61 4.43 31.85
CA VAL A 61 19.13 5.27 30.77
C VAL A 61 19.54 4.41 29.56
N ALA A 62 20.19 3.27 29.78
CA ALA A 62 20.57 2.35 28.71
C ALA A 62 19.33 1.77 28.01
N GLN A 63 18.31 1.35 28.77
CA GLN A 63 17.05 0.84 28.22
C GLN A 63 16.30 1.91 27.42
N ASN A 64 16.19 3.13 27.94
CA ASN A 64 15.55 4.24 27.23
C ASN A 64 16.30 4.60 25.94
N THR A 65 17.64 4.52 25.95
CA THR A 65 18.46 4.74 24.75
C THR A 65 18.21 3.66 23.70
N LEU A 66 18.12 2.39 24.11
CA LEU A 66 17.80 1.30 23.20
C LEU A 66 16.38 1.43 22.64
N LEU A 67 15.39 1.73 23.48
CA LEU A 67 14.01 1.97 23.06
C LEU A 67 13.92 3.10 22.05
N ALA A 68 14.57 4.24 22.30
CA ALA A 68 14.62 5.35 21.37
C ALA A 68 15.18 4.92 20.00
N ARG A 69 16.31 4.20 19.98
CA ARG A 69 16.89 3.67 18.73
C ARG A 69 15.95 2.71 18.00
N THR A 70 15.33 1.77 18.72
CA THR A 70 14.39 0.83 18.09
C THR A 70 13.16 1.53 17.52
N VAL A 71 12.67 2.58 18.20
CA VAL A 71 11.56 3.40 17.68
C VAL A 71 11.99 4.16 16.43
N GLU A 72 13.17 4.79 16.44
CA GLU A 72 13.73 5.48 15.27
C GLU A 72 13.89 4.51 14.06
N GLU A 73 14.40 3.31 14.29
CA GLU A 73 14.53 2.27 13.25
C GLU A 73 13.17 1.86 12.68
N LEU A 74 12.17 1.63 13.54
CA LEU A 74 10.80 1.30 13.10
C LEU A 74 10.12 2.45 12.36
N GLU A 75 10.36 3.70 12.76
CA GLU A 75 9.87 4.89 12.06
C GLU A 75 10.49 5.01 10.66
N ILE A 76 11.80 4.75 10.53
CA ILE A 76 12.50 4.74 9.24
C ILE A 76 11.97 3.60 8.35
N GLU A 77 11.80 2.41 8.89
CA GLU A 77 11.27 1.26 8.14
C GLU A 77 9.85 1.55 7.64
N LEU A 78 8.97 2.03 8.52
CA LEU A 78 7.59 2.37 8.18
C LEU A 78 7.52 3.47 7.12
N THR A 79 8.31 4.54 7.26
CA THR A 79 8.35 5.63 6.28
C THR A 79 8.87 5.15 4.93
N SER A 80 9.93 4.32 4.91
CA SER A 80 10.44 3.70 3.69
C SER A 80 9.39 2.84 2.99
N ARG A 81 8.69 1.98 3.74
CA ARG A 81 7.61 1.13 3.22
C ARG A 81 6.44 1.94 2.65
N VAL A 82 6.04 3.00 3.34
CA VAL A 82 4.98 3.90 2.84
C VAL A 82 5.40 4.59 1.54
N LEU A 83 6.65 5.02 1.43
CA LEU A 83 7.16 5.67 0.22
C LEU A 83 7.26 4.71 -0.97
N SER A 84 7.70 3.46 -0.75
CA SER A 84 7.78 2.45 -1.81
C SER A 84 6.39 2.07 -2.32
N GLU A 85 5.42 1.85 -1.44
CA GLU A 85 4.03 1.57 -1.82
C GLU A 85 3.38 2.76 -2.53
N ARG A 86 3.62 3.99 -2.07
CA ARG A 86 3.15 5.19 -2.76
C ARG A 86 3.71 5.29 -4.19
N ARG A 87 4.96 4.89 -4.41
CA ARG A 87 5.57 4.86 -5.75
C ARG A 87 4.89 3.82 -6.64
N LYS A 88 4.74 2.58 -6.15
CA LYS A 88 4.05 1.49 -6.88
C LYS A 88 2.62 1.90 -7.27
N PHE A 89 1.89 2.50 -6.33
CA PHE A 89 0.53 3.00 -6.59
C PHE A 89 0.52 4.10 -7.64
N SER A 90 1.46 5.04 -7.59
CA SER A 90 1.58 6.09 -8.60
C SER A 90 1.87 5.54 -10.00
N GLU A 91 2.69 4.50 -10.11
CA GLU A 91 2.99 3.83 -11.37
C GLU A 91 1.73 3.13 -11.92
N MET A 92 1.05 2.34 -11.10
CA MET A 92 -0.20 1.68 -11.46
C MET A 92 -1.28 2.68 -11.92
N VAL A 93 -1.46 3.80 -11.21
CA VAL A 93 -2.40 4.85 -11.60
C VAL A 93 -2.03 5.47 -12.95
N SER A 94 -0.74 5.66 -13.22
CA SER A 94 -0.29 6.19 -14.51
C SER A 94 -0.59 5.22 -15.67
N GLU A 95 -0.40 3.92 -15.46
CA GLU A 95 -0.70 2.87 -16.44
C GLU A 95 -2.21 2.81 -16.73
N LEU A 96 -3.03 2.77 -15.68
CA LEU A 96 -4.49 2.75 -15.81
C LEU A 96 -5.01 4.00 -16.53
N ARG A 97 -4.42 5.18 -16.27
CA ARG A 97 -4.78 6.41 -17.00
C ARG A 97 -4.50 6.29 -18.49
N VAL A 98 -3.34 5.75 -18.87
CA VAL A 98 -3.00 5.52 -20.28
C VAL A 98 -3.98 4.54 -20.92
N GLU A 99 -4.33 3.45 -20.23
CA GLU A 99 -5.29 2.47 -20.72
C GLU A 99 -6.69 3.07 -20.91
N VAL A 100 -7.20 3.82 -19.93
CA VAL A 100 -8.49 4.52 -20.02
C VAL A 100 -8.51 5.48 -21.21
N THR A 101 -7.44 6.25 -21.44
CA THR A 101 -7.37 7.14 -22.61
C THR A 101 -7.32 6.37 -23.93
N SER A 102 -6.69 5.19 -23.96
CA SER A 102 -6.69 4.31 -25.12
C SER A 102 -8.09 3.75 -25.42
N LEU A 103 -8.78 3.23 -24.40
CA LEU A 103 -10.14 2.70 -24.51
C LEU A 103 -11.13 3.78 -24.94
N ARG A 104 -11.06 4.98 -24.37
CA ARG A 104 -11.91 6.12 -24.78
C ARG A 104 -11.71 6.48 -26.26
N ARG A 105 -10.48 6.46 -26.76
CA ARG A 105 -10.20 6.70 -28.19
C ARG A 105 -10.79 5.60 -29.07
N ARG A 106 -10.66 4.33 -28.66
CA ARG A 106 -11.25 3.18 -29.39
C ARG A 106 -12.76 3.29 -29.45
N LEU A 107 -13.40 3.62 -28.33
CA LEU A 107 -14.85 3.83 -28.26
C LEU A 107 -15.28 4.96 -29.20
N ALA A 108 -14.61 6.12 -29.14
CA ALA A 108 -14.93 7.25 -30.01
C ALA A 108 -14.83 6.93 -31.51
N ARG A 109 -13.83 6.12 -31.92
CA ARG A 109 -13.73 5.62 -33.31
C ARG A 109 -14.91 4.74 -33.69
N LYS A 110 -15.27 3.77 -32.82
CA LYS A 110 -16.42 2.90 -33.06
C LYS A 110 -17.74 3.67 -33.12
N ASP A 111 -17.93 4.66 -32.26
CA ASP A 111 -19.11 5.53 -32.31
C ASP A 111 -19.17 6.33 -33.62
N SER A 112 -18.03 6.77 -34.13
CA SER A 112 -17.94 7.44 -35.45
C SER A 112 -18.32 6.49 -36.58
N ASP A 113 -17.80 5.26 -36.56
CA ASP A 113 -18.12 4.24 -37.57
C ASP A 113 -19.61 3.86 -37.54
N LEU A 114 -20.19 3.71 -36.34
CA LEU A 114 -21.62 3.45 -36.18
C LEU A 114 -22.47 4.58 -36.74
N ARG A 115 -22.12 5.85 -36.47
CA ARG A 115 -22.79 7.00 -37.08
C ARG A 115 -22.66 6.98 -38.61
N GLY A 116 -21.48 6.65 -39.13
CA GLY A 116 -21.24 6.48 -40.57
C GLY A 116 -22.14 5.41 -41.18
N LEU A 117 -22.23 4.24 -40.54
CA LEU A 117 -23.08 3.14 -41.00
C LEU A 117 -24.57 3.50 -40.97
N LEU A 118 -25.04 4.17 -39.91
CA LEU A 118 -26.41 4.64 -39.81
C LEU A 118 -26.74 5.65 -40.94
N GLU A 119 -25.80 6.53 -41.29
CA GLU A 119 -25.96 7.47 -42.40
C GLU A 119 -25.99 6.77 -43.76
N VAL A 120 -25.18 5.72 -43.97
CA VAL A 120 -25.26 4.87 -45.17
C VAL A 120 -26.66 4.25 -45.29
N LEU A 121 -27.15 3.63 -44.21
CA LEU A 121 -28.47 3.00 -44.20
C LEU A 121 -29.59 4.01 -44.47
N ARG A 122 -29.49 5.21 -43.88
CA ARG A 122 -30.45 6.31 -44.11
C ARG A 122 -30.51 6.70 -45.58
N ARG A 123 -29.37 6.86 -46.26
CA ARG A 123 -29.28 7.25 -47.68
C ARG A 123 -29.75 6.14 -48.62
N LEU A 124 -29.41 4.88 -48.34
CA LEU A 124 -29.89 3.72 -49.10
C LEU A 124 -31.42 3.64 -49.08
N ARG A 125 -32.05 3.90 -47.93
CA ARG A 125 -33.51 3.97 -47.79
C ARG A 125 -34.13 5.09 -48.62
N GLU A 126 -33.42 6.21 -48.77
CA GLU A 126 -33.88 7.41 -49.50
C GLU A 126 -33.54 7.37 -51.00
N PHE A 127 -32.90 6.29 -51.49
CA PHE A 127 -32.44 6.13 -52.88
C PHE A 127 -31.45 7.22 -53.36
N ASP A 128 -30.74 7.87 -52.45
CA ASP A 128 -29.70 8.85 -52.79
C ASP A 128 -28.30 8.20 -52.80
N TYR A 129 -27.94 7.66 -53.96
CA TYR A 129 -26.67 6.95 -54.16
C TYR A 129 -25.48 7.87 -54.44
N ARG A 130 -25.69 9.16 -54.70
CA ARG A 130 -24.64 10.06 -55.21
C ARG A 130 -23.71 10.62 -54.11
N ALA A 131 -23.95 10.29 -52.83
CA ALA A 131 -23.30 10.97 -51.71
C ALA A 131 -22.37 10.09 -50.85
N LEU A 132 -22.24 8.79 -51.09
CA LEU A 132 -21.55 7.88 -50.15
C LEU A 132 -20.05 8.18 -49.94
N ASP A 133 -19.42 8.91 -50.86
CA ASP A 133 -18.00 9.28 -50.80
C ASP A 133 -17.64 10.13 -49.57
N SER A 134 -18.62 10.79 -48.94
CA SER A 134 -18.40 11.62 -47.75
C SER A 134 -18.31 10.82 -46.44
N ILE A 135 -18.58 9.51 -46.47
CA ILE A 135 -18.64 8.68 -45.27
C ILE A 135 -17.34 7.90 -45.14
N HIS A 136 -16.55 8.25 -44.12
CA HIS A 136 -15.29 7.59 -43.83
C HIS A 136 -15.44 6.69 -42.61
N PHE A 137 -14.92 5.48 -42.72
CA PHE A 137 -14.78 4.54 -41.62
C PHE A 137 -13.33 4.48 -41.18
N ASN A 138 -13.11 4.29 -39.88
CA ASN A 138 -11.78 4.13 -39.34
C ASN A 138 -11.22 2.75 -39.73
N GLU A 139 -10.00 2.73 -40.28
CA GLU A 139 -9.30 1.49 -40.57
C GLU A 139 -8.86 0.80 -39.27
N VAL A 140 -9.01 -0.53 -39.21
CA VAL A 140 -8.57 -1.32 -38.06
C VAL A 140 -7.05 -1.42 -38.08
N THR A 141 -6.41 -0.84 -37.08
CA THR A 141 -4.95 -0.88 -36.96
C THR A 141 -4.48 -2.11 -36.19
N GLN A 142 -3.21 -2.50 -36.35
CA GLN A 142 -2.60 -3.57 -35.55
C GLN A 142 -2.76 -3.31 -34.04
N SER A 143 -2.63 -2.05 -33.61
CA SER A 143 -2.83 -1.66 -32.21
C SER A 143 -4.26 -1.84 -31.69
N ASP A 144 -5.27 -1.93 -32.56
CA ASP A 144 -6.65 -2.20 -32.16
C ASP A 144 -6.89 -3.68 -31.83
N ILE A 145 -6.08 -4.56 -32.44
CA ILE A 145 -6.15 -6.03 -32.28
C ILE A 145 -5.22 -6.49 -31.15
N PHE A 146 -3.98 -5.98 -31.13
CA PHE A 146 -2.93 -6.45 -30.24
C PHE A 146 -2.63 -5.51 -29.07
N GLY A 147 -3.32 -4.36 -28.99
CA GLY A 147 -3.08 -3.33 -27.99
C GLY A 147 -1.88 -2.44 -28.33
N PRO A 148 -1.62 -1.39 -27.51
CA PRO A 148 -0.43 -0.56 -27.66
C PRO A 148 0.84 -1.43 -27.55
N VAL A 149 1.76 -1.29 -28.51
CA VAL A 149 3.02 -2.07 -28.57
C VAL A 149 3.87 -1.92 -27.29
N THR A 150 3.66 -0.84 -26.54
CA THR A 150 4.31 -0.57 -25.25
C THR A 150 3.93 -1.57 -24.14
N CYS A 151 2.78 -2.25 -24.23
CA CYS A 151 2.33 -3.18 -23.19
C CYS A 151 3.16 -4.46 -23.11
N PHE A 152 3.92 -4.80 -24.17
CA PHE A 152 4.76 -5.99 -24.19
C PHE A 152 6.07 -5.84 -23.40
N PHE A 153 6.55 -4.60 -23.17
CA PHE A 153 7.80 -4.34 -22.43
C PHE A 153 7.64 -4.37 -20.90
N GLN A 154 6.42 -4.44 -20.37
CA GLN A 154 6.17 -4.39 -18.93
C GLN A 154 6.33 -5.77 -18.26
N LYS A 155 6.13 -6.87 -18.99
CA LYS A 155 6.33 -8.24 -18.49
C LYS A 155 7.79 -8.58 -18.19
N ASP A 156 8.75 -7.76 -18.61
CA ASP A 156 10.17 -7.99 -18.35
C ASP A 156 10.67 -7.27 -17.08
N LYS A 157 9.96 -6.24 -16.60
CA LYS A 157 10.31 -5.59 -15.32
C LYS A 157 9.95 -6.45 -14.11
N SER A 158 8.82 -7.17 -14.14
CA SER A 158 8.47 -8.11 -13.09
C SER A 158 9.42 -9.30 -13.03
N LYS A 159 9.97 -9.75 -14.17
CA LYS A 159 11.01 -10.80 -14.18
C LYS A 159 12.32 -10.34 -13.53
N ASN A 160 12.72 -9.08 -13.70
CA ASN A 160 13.92 -8.55 -13.04
C ASN A 160 13.74 -8.41 -11.52
N VAL A 161 12.58 -7.93 -11.05
CA VAL A 161 12.30 -7.84 -9.60
C VAL A 161 12.22 -9.23 -8.96
N ILE A 162 11.55 -10.19 -9.63
CA ILE A 162 11.52 -11.59 -9.16
C ILE A 162 12.93 -12.21 -9.19
N SER A 163 13.77 -11.85 -10.17
CA SER A 163 15.16 -12.34 -10.24
C SER A 163 16.02 -11.82 -9.08
N GLU A 164 15.82 -10.58 -8.62
CA GLU A 164 16.55 -10.03 -7.48
C GLU A 164 16.08 -10.66 -6.17
N GLU A 165 14.77 -10.79 -5.95
CA GLU A 165 14.22 -11.46 -4.76
C GLU A 165 14.62 -12.95 -4.70
N VAL A 166 14.61 -13.65 -5.86
CA VAL A 166 15.08 -15.04 -5.94
C VAL A 166 16.57 -15.15 -5.64
N ASN A 167 17.40 -14.18 -6.06
CA ASN A 167 18.82 -14.15 -5.73
C ASN A 167 19.08 -13.86 -4.25
N GLU A 168 18.35 -12.93 -3.62
CA GLU A 168 18.46 -12.69 -2.17
C GLU A 168 18.04 -13.91 -1.35
N LEU A 169 16.92 -14.56 -1.73
CA LEU A 169 16.48 -15.80 -1.09
C LEU A 169 17.49 -16.93 -1.27
N LYS A 170 18.12 -17.03 -2.44
CA LYS A 170 19.21 -17.99 -2.70
C LYS A 170 20.40 -17.77 -1.74
N ILE A 171 20.84 -16.52 -1.59
CA ILE A 171 21.95 -16.15 -0.69
C ILE A 171 21.60 -16.48 0.77
N ASN A 172 20.36 -16.22 1.20
CA ASN A 172 19.89 -16.54 2.55
C ASN A 172 19.83 -18.05 2.81
N ILE A 173 19.34 -18.84 1.86
CA ILE A 173 19.32 -20.31 1.96
C ILE A 173 20.74 -20.85 2.08
N ASP A 174 21.68 -20.36 1.26
CA ASP A 174 23.08 -20.79 1.28
C ASP A 174 23.80 -20.37 2.57
N SER A 175 23.38 -19.27 3.21
CA SER A 175 23.85 -18.88 4.54
C SER A 175 23.32 -19.81 5.63
N LEU A 176 22.02 -20.07 5.65
CA LEU A 176 21.38 -20.96 6.63
C LEU A 176 21.86 -22.41 6.52
N GLN A 177 22.13 -22.90 5.31
CA GLN A 177 22.71 -24.23 5.09
C GLN A 177 24.13 -24.33 5.65
N ARG A 178 24.97 -23.28 5.50
CA ARG A 178 26.29 -23.23 6.13
C ARG A 178 26.22 -23.19 7.65
N ASP A 179 25.28 -22.44 8.21
CA ASP A 179 25.10 -22.37 9.66
C ASP A 179 24.58 -23.69 10.25
N ASN A 180 23.73 -24.43 9.52
CA ASN A 180 23.29 -25.77 9.92
C ASN A 180 24.39 -26.83 9.81
N LEU A 181 25.22 -26.80 8.76
CA LEU A 181 26.38 -27.70 8.63
C LEU A 181 27.41 -27.50 9.75
N ASN A 182 27.55 -26.27 10.25
CA ASN A 182 28.39 -25.99 11.41
C ASN A 182 27.77 -26.48 12.72
N LYS A 183 26.43 -26.49 12.86
CA LYS A 183 25.74 -27.04 14.03
C LYS A 183 25.71 -28.57 14.07
N GLU A 184 25.58 -29.25 12.95
CA GLU A 184 25.58 -30.73 12.91
C GLU A 184 26.94 -31.34 13.27
N ARG A 185 28.05 -30.63 13.02
CA ARG A 185 29.40 -31.08 13.43
C ARG A 185 29.62 -31.08 14.95
N ASP A 186 28.84 -30.32 15.71
CA ASP A 186 28.90 -30.32 17.18
C ASP A 186 27.98 -31.39 17.82
N VAL A 187 27.02 -31.96 17.07
CA VAL A 187 26.04 -32.93 17.60
C VAL A 187 26.40 -34.39 17.26
N SER A 188 27.21 -34.64 16.23
CA SER A 188 27.52 -35.98 15.72
C SER A 188 28.47 -36.86 16.57
N ARG A 189 28.80 -36.48 17.82
CA ARG A 189 29.67 -37.31 18.68
C ARG A 189 28.95 -38.26 19.64
N LYS A 190 27.62 -38.32 19.66
CA LYS A 190 26.91 -39.16 20.67
C LYS A 190 25.92 -40.20 20.17
N ASP A 191 25.26 -40.06 19.04
CA ASP A 191 24.16 -40.99 18.71
C ASP A 191 24.21 -41.47 17.25
N ALA A 192 24.93 -42.57 17.02
CA ALA A 192 24.88 -43.32 15.76
C ALA A 192 25.02 -44.83 16.03
N ALA A 193 24.05 -45.37 16.74
CA ALA A 193 23.75 -46.79 16.75
C ALA A 193 22.25 -46.92 17.01
N VAL A 194 21.45 -47.16 15.95
CA VAL A 194 20.12 -47.80 15.99
C VAL A 194 19.57 -47.80 14.55
N THR A 195 19.66 -48.98 13.94
CA THR A 195 18.66 -49.66 13.10
C THR A 195 18.04 -48.97 11.89
N VAL A 196 18.07 -49.62 10.73
CA VAL A 196 16.97 -50.45 10.14
C VAL A 196 17.28 -50.61 8.64
N GLU A 197 17.46 -51.84 8.17
CA GLU A 197 17.00 -52.20 6.81
C GLU A 197 16.69 -53.71 6.76
N ILE A 198 15.40 -54.02 6.61
CA ILE A 198 14.82 -55.35 6.43
C ILE A 198 13.89 -55.28 5.21
N CYS A 199 13.96 -56.35 4.40
CA CYS A 199 13.06 -56.82 3.33
C CYS A 199 13.21 -56.13 1.96
N CYS A 200 13.72 -56.80 0.90
CA CYS A 200 13.27 -58.06 0.24
C CYS A 200 11.81 -57.93 -0.27
N SER A 201 11.41 -58.31 -1.49
CA SER A 201 11.91 -59.32 -2.42
C SER A 201 11.40 -59.09 -3.84
N ALA A 202 12.21 -59.46 -4.82
CA ALA A 202 11.82 -59.76 -6.19
C ALA A 202 11.04 -61.08 -6.27
N ASN A 203 10.11 -61.18 -7.24
CA ASN A 203 9.79 -62.38 -8.04
C ASN A 203 8.55 -62.12 -8.94
N LYS A 204 8.67 -62.32 -10.26
CA LYS A 204 8.22 -63.52 -10.99
C LYS A 204 7.72 -63.20 -12.41
N GLU A 205 8.33 -63.90 -13.36
CA GLU A 205 8.02 -63.99 -14.78
C GLU A 205 6.68 -64.70 -15.06
N CYS A 206 6.02 -64.28 -16.14
CA CYS A 206 5.04 -64.99 -16.96
C CYS A 206 4.83 -64.07 -18.20
N GLY A 207 4.85 -64.48 -19.46
CA GLY A 207 4.75 -65.75 -20.15
C GLY A 207 4.38 -65.38 -21.58
N ASP A 208 5.16 -65.87 -22.54
CA ASP A 208 5.11 -65.52 -23.97
C ASP A 208 3.91 -66.17 -24.67
N VAL A 209 3.04 -65.38 -25.31
CA VAL A 209 1.94 -65.84 -26.17
C VAL A 209 1.79 -64.89 -27.36
N GLU A 210 2.05 -65.41 -28.57
CA GLU A 210 1.84 -64.73 -29.85
C GLU A 210 0.34 -64.40 -30.10
N PRO A 211 0.01 -63.20 -30.62
CA PRO A 211 -1.36 -62.80 -30.88
C PRO A 211 -1.87 -63.23 -32.27
N VAL A 212 -2.98 -63.96 -32.30
CA VAL A 212 -3.77 -64.23 -33.51
C VAL A 212 -4.53 -62.95 -33.92
N LYS A 213 -4.32 -62.52 -35.17
CA LYS A 213 -5.04 -61.41 -35.81
C LYS A 213 -6.49 -61.82 -36.13
N GLU A 214 -7.42 -61.39 -35.29
CA GLU A 214 -8.84 -61.25 -35.66
C GLU A 214 -9.10 -59.79 -36.04
N GLY A 215 -9.44 -59.56 -37.30
CA GLY A 215 -9.65 -58.24 -37.89
C GLY A 215 -11.05 -57.67 -37.64
N SER A 216 -11.09 -56.33 -37.54
CA SER A 216 -12.21 -55.40 -37.76
C SER A 216 -13.22 -55.09 -36.65
N ALA A 217 -13.32 -55.86 -35.55
CA ALA A 217 -14.24 -55.49 -34.44
C ALA A 217 -13.57 -54.65 -33.33
N ARG A 218 -12.25 -54.76 -33.16
CA ARG A 218 -11.51 -54.08 -32.08
C ARG A 218 -11.24 -52.59 -32.34
N ASP A 219 -11.13 -52.17 -33.59
CA ASP A 219 -10.82 -50.77 -33.92
C ASP A 219 -12.00 -49.81 -33.66
N GLU A 220 -13.25 -50.28 -33.83
CA GLU A 220 -14.44 -49.47 -33.52
C GLU A 220 -14.65 -49.29 -32.01
N GLU A 221 -14.36 -50.32 -31.23
CA GLU A 221 -14.45 -50.29 -29.76
C GLU A 221 -13.40 -49.35 -29.15
N VAL A 222 -12.17 -49.36 -29.69
CA VAL A 222 -11.09 -48.44 -29.29
C VAL A 222 -11.46 -46.99 -29.63
N GLN A 223 -12.02 -46.71 -30.82
CA GLN A 223 -12.46 -45.36 -31.18
C GLN A 223 -13.61 -44.84 -30.31
N TYR A 224 -14.56 -45.71 -29.93
CA TYR A 224 -15.63 -45.33 -29.01
C TYR A 224 -15.09 -45.00 -27.62
N GLN A 225 -14.12 -45.77 -27.15
CA GLN A 225 -13.50 -45.58 -25.85
C GLN A 225 -12.63 -44.32 -25.79
N GLU A 226 -11.88 -44.01 -26.85
CA GLU A 226 -11.16 -42.73 -26.98
C GLU A 226 -12.11 -41.53 -27.00
N ARG A 227 -13.25 -41.63 -27.70
CA ARG A 227 -14.26 -40.56 -27.73
C ARG A 227 -14.86 -40.31 -26.34
N ILE A 228 -15.12 -41.36 -25.56
CA ILE A 228 -15.61 -41.25 -24.18
C ILE A 228 -14.55 -40.59 -23.29
N GLN A 229 -13.29 -41.05 -23.34
CA GLN A 229 -12.19 -40.44 -22.59
C GLN A 229 -11.98 -38.97 -22.95
N HIS A 230 -12.11 -38.60 -24.22
CA HIS A 230 -12.00 -37.21 -24.65
C HIS A 230 -13.15 -36.34 -24.11
N MET A 231 -14.39 -36.85 -24.11
CA MET A 231 -15.51 -36.14 -23.47
C MET A 231 -15.31 -35.99 -21.95
N GLU A 232 -14.79 -37.02 -21.28
CA GLU A 232 -14.50 -36.97 -19.84
C GLU A 232 -13.40 -35.96 -19.52
N SER A 233 -12.31 -35.94 -20.31
CA SER A 233 -11.24 -34.94 -20.20
C SER A 233 -11.76 -33.52 -20.45
N SER A 234 -12.58 -33.32 -21.49
CA SER A 234 -13.22 -32.03 -21.76
C SER A 234 -14.15 -31.60 -20.63
N GLY A 235 -14.88 -32.53 -20.00
CA GLY A 235 -15.74 -32.25 -18.85
C GLY A 235 -14.96 -31.87 -17.59
N GLN A 236 -13.79 -32.47 -17.37
CA GLN A 236 -12.87 -32.07 -16.29
C GLN A 236 -12.31 -30.66 -16.53
N ASN A 237 -11.92 -30.32 -17.76
CA ASN A 237 -11.45 -28.98 -18.11
C ASN A 237 -12.52 -27.91 -17.87
N VAL A 238 -13.78 -28.18 -18.22
CA VAL A 238 -14.90 -27.24 -17.97
C VAL A 238 -15.14 -27.06 -16.47
N ARG A 239 -15.02 -28.11 -15.66
CA ARG A 239 -15.14 -28.01 -14.19
C ARG A 239 -14.00 -27.17 -13.60
N ALA A 240 -12.75 -27.42 -13.99
CA ALA A 240 -11.60 -26.64 -13.54
C ALA A 240 -11.75 -25.15 -13.91
N LEU A 241 -12.21 -24.84 -15.13
CA LEU A 241 -12.47 -23.46 -15.54
C LEU A 241 -13.57 -22.78 -14.72
N ARG A 242 -14.62 -23.52 -14.32
CA ARG A 242 -15.67 -22.99 -13.44
C ARG A 242 -15.13 -22.69 -12.05
N GLU A 243 -14.30 -23.56 -11.49
CA GLU A 243 -13.65 -23.33 -10.19
C GLU A 243 -12.76 -22.09 -10.22
N VAL A 244 -11.95 -21.92 -11.28
CA VAL A 244 -11.14 -20.71 -11.47
C VAL A 244 -12.01 -19.46 -11.61
N ASN A 245 -13.12 -19.51 -12.36
CA ASN A 245 -14.03 -18.37 -12.49
C ASN A 245 -14.70 -18.00 -11.16
N VAL A 246 -15.07 -18.98 -10.33
CA VAL A 246 -15.62 -18.72 -9.00
C VAL A 246 -14.56 -18.06 -8.11
N SER A 247 -13.35 -18.62 -8.06
CA SER A 247 -12.22 -18.05 -7.31
C SER A 247 -11.90 -16.61 -7.74
N LEU A 248 -11.82 -16.37 -9.05
CA LEU A 248 -11.59 -15.02 -9.59
C LEU A 248 -12.72 -14.05 -9.24
N SER A 249 -13.98 -14.51 -9.26
CA SER A 249 -15.12 -13.68 -8.87
C SER A 249 -15.08 -13.29 -7.39
N GLU A 250 -14.65 -14.21 -6.51
CA GLU A 250 -14.44 -13.94 -5.09
C GLU A 250 -13.31 -12.95 -4.86
N GLU A 251 -12.20 -13.07 -5.60
CA GLU A 251 -11.06 -12.14 -5.55
C GLU A 251 -11.47 -10.74 -6.02
N VAL A 252 -12.21 -10.63 -7.12
CA VAL A 252 -12.78 -9.37 -7.60
C VAL A 252 -13.72 -8.77 -6.55
N GLN A 253 -14.53 -9.57 -5.87
CA GLN A 253 -15.40 -9.08 -4.82
C GLN A 253 -14.63 -8.59 -3.59
N ALA A 254 -13.54 -9.28 -3.22
CA ALA A 254 -12.64 -8.83 -2.16
C ALA A 254 -11.97 -7.49 -2.51
N LEU A 255 -11.47 -7.34 -3.75
CA LEU A 255 -10.88 -6.09 -4.25
C LEU A 255 -11.88 -4.93 -4.22
N HIS A 256 -13.15 -5.16 -4.60
CA HIS A 256 -14.19 -4.13 -4.49
C HIS A 256 -14.40 -3.66 -3.04
N ARG A 257 -14.36 -4.57 -2.05
CA ARG A 257 -14.47 -4.19 -0.63
C ARG A 257 -13.28 -3.35 -0.19
N VAL A 258 -12.07 -3.68 -0.63
CA VAL A 258 -10.85 -2.89 -0.33
C VAL A 258 -10.94 -1.50 -0.96
N CYS A 259 -11.39 -1.38 -2.21
CA CYS A 259 -11.58 -0.08 -2.87
C CYS A 259 -12.60 0.79 -2.11
N ALA A 260 -13.74 0.23 -1.72
CA ALA A 260 -14.75 0.95 -0.96
C ALA A 260 -14.22 1.44 0.42
N ALA A 261 -13.42 0.61 1.10
CA ALA A 261 -12.80 1.00 2.37
C ALA A 261 -11.77 2.13 2.18
N LEU A 262 -10.99 2.08 1.09
CA LEU A 262 -10.00 3.10 0.76
C LEU A 262 -10.66 4.44 0.40
N ASP A 263 -11.76 4.41 -0.38
CA ASP A 263 -12.54 5.61 -0.72
C ASP A 263 -13.07 6.31 0.53
N GLU A 264 -13.61 5.54 1.49
CA GLU A 264 -14.07 6.09 2.77
C GLU A 264 -12.92 6.67 3.59
N GLN A 265 -11.74 6.02 3.61
CA GLN A 265 -10.55 6.54 4.29
C GLN A 265 -10.06 7.86 3.65
N CYS A 266 -10.09 7.96 2.32
CA CYS A 266 -9.78 9.19 1.59
C CYS A 266 -10.77 10.31 1.95
N ARG A 267 -12.07 10.00 2.00
CA ARG A 267 -13.13 10.94 2.38
C ARG A 267 -12.93 11.46 3.80
N VAL A 268 -12.68 10.59 4.78
CA VAL A 268 -12.41 10.96 6.18
C VAL A 268 -11.15 11.81 6.30
N SER A 269 -10.10 11.48 5.53
CA SER A 269 -8.86 12.25 5.52
C SER A 269 -9.05 13.66 4.95
N ALA A 270 -9.86 13.81 3.90
CA ALA A 270 -10.22 15.10 3.34
C ALA A 270 -10.99 15.97 4.35
N LEU A 271 -11.95 15.39 5.08
CA LEU A 271 -12.70 16.10 6.12
C LEU A 271 -11.80 16.57 7.27
N ARG A 272 -10.85 15.73 7.71
CA ARG A 272 -9.84 16.12 8.72
C ARG A 272 -8.94 17.26 8.23
N ALA A 273 -8.56 17.25 6.96
CA ALA A 273 -7.76 18.33 6.37
C ALA A 273 -8.54 19.65 6.37
N GLN A 274 -9.80 19.63 5.93
CA GLN A 274 -10.68 20.80 5.95
C GLN A 274 -10.82 21.39 7.36
N PHE A 275 -11.02 20.55 8.38
CA PHE A 275 -11.11 21.01 9.76
C PHE A 275 -9.81 21.68 10.24
N LYS A 276 -8.64 21.10 9.90
CA LYS A 276 -7.34 21.72 10.22
C LYS A 276 -7.20 23.08 9.54
N ASP A 277 -7.62 23.21 8.28
CA ASP A 277 -7.58 24.48 7.55
C ASP A 277 -8.51 25.54 8.15
N GLU A 278 -9.68 25.14 8.65
CA GLU A 278 -10.60 26.01 9.37
C GLU A 278 -10.00 26.54 10.67
N ILE A 279 -9.35 25.67 11.47
CA ILE A 279 -8.63 26.09 12.67
C ILE A 279 -7.51 27.07 12.32
N ILE A 280 -6.68 26.75 11.33
CA ILE A 280 -5.57 27.63 10.92
C ILE A 280 -6.10 28.99 10.47
N ARG A 281 -7.19 29.02 9.70
CA ARG A 281 -7.85 30.26 9.25
C ARG A 281 -8.33 31.09 10.43
N GLU A 282 -8.95 30.45 11.42
CA GLU A 282 -9.46 31.10 12.61
C GLU A 282 -8.33 31.62 13.52
N MET A 283 -7.27 30.84 13.74
CA MET A 283 -6.09 31.28 14.48
C MET A 283 -5.41 32.49 13.81
N ARG A 284 -5.29 32.48 12.48
CA ARG A 284 -4.77 33.63 11.72
C ARG A 284 -5.65 34.87 11.88
N ARG A 285 -6.98 34.70 11.91
CA ARG A 285 -7.93 35.79 12.16
C ARG A 285 -7.73 36.40 13.56
N GLN A 286 -7.62 35.55 14.58
CA GLN A 286 -7.37 35.99 15.96
C GLN A 286 -6.03 36.73 16.09
N LEU A 287 -4.98 36.23 15.44
CA LEU A 287 -3.67 36.87 15.43
C LEU A 287 -3.72 38.26 14.77
N LYS A 288 -4.42 38.42 13.65
CA LYS A 288 -4.62 39.71 12.99
C LYS A 288 -5.34 40.71 13.90
N TRP A 289 -6.38 40.26 14.62
CA TRP A 289 -7.12 41.10 15.55
C TRP A 289 -6.29 41.53 16.75
N ALA A 290 -5.50 40.61 17.34
CA ALA A 290 -4.58 40.93 18.42
C ALA A 290 -3.50 41.94 17.97
N LYS A 291 -2.97 41.78 16.76
CA LYS A 291 -1.99 42.72 16.17
C LYS A 291 -2.59 44.11 15.96
N ALA A 292 -3.84 44.20 15.49
CA ALA A 292 -4.54 45.48 15.32
C ALA A 292 -4.75 46.19 16.66
N LYS A 293 -5.16 45.46 17.70
CA LYS A 293 -5.33 46.01 19.05
C LYS A 293 -4.04 46.56 19.65
N LEU A 294 -2.92 45.85 19.47
CA LEU A 294 -1.61 46.33 19.93
C LEU A 294 -1.22 47.65 19.23
N LYS A 295 -1.47 47.75 17.92
CA LYS A 295 -1.20 48.98 17.16
C LYS A 295 -2.06 50.16 17.65
N GLU A 296 -3.33 49.93 17.97
CA GLU A 296 -4.19 50.97 18.56
C GLU A 296 -3.73 51.43 19.94
N SER A 297 -3.25 50.51 20.80
CA SER A 297 -2.69 50.87 22.10
C SER A 297 -1.40 51.69 21.99
N ASP A 298 -0.53 51.38 21.01
CA ASP A 298 0.69 52.15 20.76
C ASP A 298 0.40 53.56 20.23
N HIS A 299 -0.72 53.76 19.52
CA HIS A 299 -1.11 55.09 19.06
C HIS A 299 -1.66 55.92 20.21
N LYS A 300 -2.46 55.35 21.12
CA LYS A 300 -2.97 56.07 22.31
C LYS A 300 -1.86 56.51 23.27
N SER A 301 -0.85 55.67 23.51
CA SER A 301 0.29 56.05 24.36
C SER A 301 1.13 57.19 23.76
N ASN A 302 1.24 57.26 22.43
CA ASN A 302 1.95 58.34 21.75
C ASN A 302 1.17 59.68 21.71
N THR A 303 -0.17 59.66 21.61
CA THR A 303 -0.97 60.89 21.62
C THR A 303 -1.06 61.54 23.01
N GLU A 304 -1.07 60.74 24.09
CA GLU A 304 -1.02 61.26 25.47
C GLU A 304 0.35 61.85 25.81
N ALA A 305 1.44 61.30 25.25
CA ALA A 305 2.78 61.87 25.38
C ALA A 305 2.98 63.18 24.59
N THR A 306 2.22 63.42 23.51
CA THR A 306 2.33 64.67 22.72
C THR A 306 1.45 65.81 23.22
N SER A 307 0.46 65.56 24.09
CA SER A 307 -0.31 66.63 24.75
C SER A 307 0.39 67.22 25.99
N SER A 308 1.56 66.69 26.37
CA SER A 308 2.28 67.07 27.59
C SER A 308 3.75 67.42 27.38
N GLN A 309 4.15 68.00 26.24
CA GLN A 309 5.43 68.75 26.18
C GLN A 309 5.59 69.57 24.89
N SER A 310 5.13 70.82 24.95
CA SER A 310 5.92 71.92 24.38
C SER A 310 7.18 72.05 25.23
N TYR A 311 8.32 72.28 24.57
CA TYR A 311 9.70 72.45 25.09
C TYR A 311 10.44 71.15 25.45
N GLY A 312 11.36 70.75 24.56
CA GLY A 312 12.37 69.75 24.90
C GLY A 312 12.95 69.01 23.70
N SER A 313 13.93 69.62 23.04
CA SER A 313 14.80 68.98 22.05
C SER A 313 15.44 67.68 22.59
N VAL A 314 15.57 66.64 21.76
CA VAL A 314 16.85 65.97 21.41
C VAL A 314 16.61 64.66 20.63
N ARG A 315 17.30 64.59 19.49
CA ARG A 315 17.66 63.44 18.63
C ARG A 315 17.75 62.08 19.33
N ARG A 316 17.21 61.03 18.69
CA ARG A 316 17.95 59.76 18.48
C ARG A 316 17.42 58.92 17.31
N SER A 317 18.28 58.83 16.29
CA SER A 317 18.58 57.69 15.41
C SER A 317 17.44 56.91 14.74
N ASN A 318 17.31 57.18 13.44
CA ASN A 318 16.73 56.34 12.40
C ASN A 318 17.17 54.86 12.47
N GLY A 319 16.28 53.98 12.91
CA GLY A 319 16.32 52.57 12.54
C GLY A 319 15.57 52.40 11.22
N ARG A 320 16.30 52.12 10.13
CA ARG A 320 15.71 51.78 8.83
C ARG A 320 15.01 50.42 8.97
N GLU A 321 13.72 50.46 9.23
CA GLU A 321 12.82 49.33 9.03
C GLU A 321 12.84 49.04 7.53
N ARG A 322 13.52 47.94 7.16
CA ARG A 322 13.49 47.43 5.79
C ARG A 322 12.10 46.86 5.61
N ASP A 323 11.25 47.59 4.90
CA ASP A 323 10.03 47.09 4.29
C ASP A 323 10.38 45.82 3.50
N LEU A 324 10.14 44.66 4.13
CA LEU A 324 10.09 43.40 3.44
C LEU A 324 8.84 43.48 2.56
N PRO A 325 8.96 43.41 1.23
CA PRO A 325 7.78 43.37 0.39
C PRO A 325 6.96 42.14 0.80
N ASP A 326 5.66 42.38 1.05
CA ASP A 326 4.64 41.33 1.14
C ASP A 326 4.81 40.43 -0.09
N LEU A 327 5.46 39.29 0.10
CA LEU A 327 5.35 38.17 -0.82
C LEU A 327 3.95 37.64 -0.63
N ASP A 328 3.02 38.27 -1.34
CA ASP A 328 1.69 37.76 -1.61
C ASP A 328 1.87 36.43 -2.36
N MET A 329 2.09 35.38 -1.59
CA MET A 329 2.15 34.01 -2.06
C MET A 329 0.76 33.69 -2.58
N ASN A 330 0.61 33.86 -3.89
CA ASN A 330 -0.57 33.49 -4.65
C ASN A 330 -1.05 32.08 -4.22
N PRO A 331 -2.29 31.92 -3.69
CA PRO A 331 -2.79 30.64 -3.22
C PRO A 331 -3.10 29.63 -4.33
N ASP A 332 -2.93 30.00 -5.61
CA ASP A 332 -3.33 29.17 -6.76
C ASP A 332 -2.56 27.84 -6.93
N TRP A 333 -1.46 27.62 -6.20
CA TRP A 333 -0.68 26.37 -6.32
C TRP A 333 -1.22 25.20 -5.48
N ILE A 334 -2.20 25.42 -4.59
CA ILE A 334 -2.70 24.36 -3.69
C ILE A 334 -3.94 23.63 -4.26
N CYS A 335 -4.51 24.07 -5.39
CA CYS A 335 -5.77 23.52 -5.92
C CYS A 335 -5.69 22.83 -7.31
N GLN A 336 -4.59 22.14 -7.64
CA GLN A 336 -4.52 21.32 -8.86
C GLN A 336 -5.02 19.87 -8.73
N ASN A 337 -5.61 19.49 -7.59
CA ASN A 337 -6.32 18.20 -7.44
C ASN A 337 -7.84 18.36 -7.39
N ARG A 338 -8.40 19.25 -8.23
CA ARG A 338 -9.85 19.20 -8.50
C ARG A 338 -10.09 18.06 -9.49
N ILE A 339 -10.52 16.93 -8.93
CA ILE A 339 -11.06 15.79 -9.67
C ILE A 339 -12.20 16.33 -10.54
N TYR A 340 -12.05 16.24 -11.85
CA TYR A 340 -13.14 16.43 -12.80
C TYR A 340 -14.15 15.29 -12.57
N ASP A 341 -15.25 15.60 -11.90
CA ASP A 341 -16.47 14.82 -11.92
C ASP A 341 -17.12 14.98 -13.29
N GLY A 342 -17.04 13.93 -14.09
CA GLY A 342 -17.59 13.88 -15.44
C GLY A 342 -19.12 13.81 -15.47
N SER A 343 -19.79 14.87 -15.04
CA SER A 343 -21.22 15.08 -15.28
C SER A 343 -21.39 16.32 -16.15
N GLY A 344 -21.13 16.14 -17.44
CA GLY A 344 -21.41 17.15 -18.46
C GLY A 344 -22.88 17.11 -18.87
N ASP A 345 -23.71 17.91 -18.21
CA ASP A 345 -24.97 18.40 -18.78
C ASP A 345 -24.80 19.90 -19.05
N VAL A 346 -24.46 20.23 -20.30
CA VAL A 346 -24.48 21.61 -20.81
C VAL A 346 -25.82 21.82 -21.50
N VAL A 347 -26.76 22.42 -20.78
CA VAL A 347 -27.97 23.00 -21.38
C VAL A 347 -27.60 24.34 -22.00
N SER A 348 -27.45 24.36 -23.31
CA SER A 348 -27.31 25.59 -24.09
C SER A 348 -28.67 26.29 -24.20
N TYR A 349 -28.85 27.40 -23.47
CA TYR A 349 -29.87 28.38 -23.81
C TYR A 349 -29.35 29.24 -24.96
N GLY A 350 -30.00 29.12 -26.12
CA GLY A 350 -29.81 30.01 -27.25
C GLY A 350 -30.36 31.40 -26.94
N ARG A 351 -29.61 32.41 -27.35
CA ARG A 351 -30.09 33.77 -27.53
C ARG A 351 -29.50 34.30 -28.85
N ASP A 352 -30.37 34.30 -29.85
CA ASP A 352 -30.64 35.35 -30.86
C ASP A 352 -31.05 34.72 -32.20
#